data_AF-A0A154PLV4-F1
#
_entry.id   AF-A0A154PLV4-F1
#
_cell.length_a   1.000
_cell.length_b   1.000
_cell.length_c   1.000
_cell.angle_alpha   90.00
_cell.angle_beta   90.00
_cell.angle_gamma   90.00
#
_symmetry.space_group_name_H-M   'P 1'
#
loop_
_entity.id
_entity.type
_entity.pdbx_description
1 polymer ?
#
loop_
_entity_poly.entity_id
_entity_poly.type
_entity_poly.pdbx_seq_one_letter_code
_entity_poly.pdbx_strand_id
1 'polypeptide(L)'
;MQEWSTLHHTKTGLTAESKISKISLKEAEEMLLNFLKKYIPKGTCPLAGNTICMDRIFLLKHMPLVTDYLHYRIIDVSTIKEVVRRWNPVIYENVPEKKHNHRALSDVKESIKELKYYKEHIFI
;
A
#
# COMPACT_ATOMS: atom_id res chain seq x y z
N MET A 1 9.80 17.60 8.12
CA MET A 1 8.51 16.87 8.03
C MET A 1 7.39 17.85 8.31
N GLN A 2 6.21 17.66 7.72
CA GLN A 2 5.02 18.45 8.10
C GLN A 2 4.49 18.01 9.47
N GLU A 3 3.65 18.85 10.09
CA GLU A 3 3.10 18.62 11.44
C GLU A 3 2.39 17.27 11.57
N TRP A 4 1.50 16.96 10.61
CA TRP A 4 0.76 15.70 10.58
C TRP A 4 1.68 14.47 10.60
N SER A 5 2.65 14.41 9.69
CA SER A 5 3.61 13.29 9.63
C SER A 5 4.43 13.19 10.91
N THR A 6 4.77 14.31 11.52
CA THR A 6 5.56 14.35 12.76
C THR A 6 4.77 13.75 13.92
N LEU A 7 3.51 14.15 14.09
CA LEU A 7 2.63 13.62 15.13
C LEU A 7 2.39 12.12 14.96
N HIS A 8 1.94 11.69 13.78
CA HIS A 8 1.53 10.30 13.53
C HIS A 8 2.72 9.32 13.56
N HIS A 9 3.87 9.68 12.98
CA HIS A 9 5.05 8.79 12.99
C HIS A 9 5.76 8.75 14.35
N THR A 10 5.64 9.81 15.15
CA THR A 10 6.13 9.79 16.54
C THR A 10 5.24 8.90 17.40
N LYS A 11 3.92 9.05 17.31
CA LYS A 11 2.95 8.23 18.06
C LYS A 11 3.10 6.73 17.81
N THR A 12 3.45 6.35 16.57
CA THR A 12 3.60 4.93 16.17
C THR A 12 4.99 4.36 16.39
N GLY A 13 5.92 5.15 16.96
CA GLY A 13 7.32 4.78 17.15
C GLY A 13 8.16 4.76 15.87
N LEU A 14 7.55 4.97 14.69
CA LEU A 14 8.23 4.89 13.40
C LEU A 14 9.39 5.88 13.30
N THR A 15 9.25 7.10 13.83
CA THR A 15 10.32 8.09 13.82
C THR A 15 11.54 7.61 14.62
N ALA A 16 11.32 6.96 15.76
CA ALA A 16 12.40 6.44 16.60
C ALA A 16 13.08 5.23 15.93
N GLU A 17 12.29 4.28 15.41
CA GLU A 17 12.78 3.12 14.67
C GLU A 17 13.59 3.52 13.43
N SER A 18 13.14 4.54 12.70
CA SER A 18 13.83 5.04 11.51
C SER A 18 15.20 5.63 11.84
N LYS A 19 15.35 6.29 13.00
CA LYS A 19 16.63 6.87 13.45
C LYS A 19 17.66 5.82 13.85
N ILE A 20 17.22 4.70 14.42
CA ILE A 20 18.11 3.60 14.83
C ILE A 20 18.30 2.55 13.73
N SER A 21 17.52 2.62 12.65
CA SER A 21 17.62 1.72 11.51
C SER A 21 19.02 1.81 10.89
N LYS A 22 19.61 0.64 10.64
CA LYS A 22 20.86 0.50 9.91
C LYS A 22 20.64 0.12 8.45
N ILE A 23 19.39 -0.04 8.04
CA ILE A 23 19.02 -0.44 6.69
C ILE A 23 18.98 0.80 5.80
N SER A 24 19.88 0.86 4.85
CA SER A 24 19.89 1.87 3.80
C SER A 24 18.76 1.65 2.79
N LEU A 25 18.45 2.68 2.02
CA LEU A 25 17.44 2.60 0.97
C LEU A 25 17.75 1.51 -0.07
N LYS A 26 19.04 1.37 -0.43
CA LYS A 26 19.51 0.37 -1.38
C LYS A 26 19.35 -1.06 -0.83
N GLU A 27 19.74 -1.29 0.42
CA GLU A 27 19.53 -2.59 1.07
C GLU A 27 18.05 -2.94 1.15
N ALA A 28 17.19 -1.97 1.50
CA ALA A 28 15.74 -2.17 1.51
C ALA A 28 15.19 -2.54 0.13
N GLU A 29 15.65 -1.87 -0.93
CA GLU A 29 15.28 -2.19 -2.31
C GLU A 29 15.69 -3.62 -2.70
N GLU A 30 16.92 -4.02 -2.41
CA GLU A 30 17.44 -5.36 -2.70
C GLU A 30 16.68 -6.44 -1.92
N MET A 31 16.40 -6.21 -0.62
CA MET A 31 15.59 -7.10 0.20
C MET A 31 14.20 -7.29 -0.38
N LEU A 32 13.54 -6.19 -0.78
CA LEU A 32 12.21 -6.22 -1.38
C LEU A 32 12.22 -6.93 -2.74
N LEU A 33 13.18 -6.63 -3.61
CA LEU A 33 13.32 -7.27 -4.91
C LEU A 33 13.55 -8.79 -4.78
N ASN A 34 14.41 -9.20 -3.84
CA ASN A 34 14.68 -10.60 -3.58
C ASN A 34 13.46 -11.32 -2.98
N PHE A 35 12.65 -10.63 -2.17
CA PHE A 35 11.37 -11.14 -1.73
C PHE A 35 10.42 -11.35 -2.91
N LEU A 36 10.24 -10.35 -3.78
CA LEU A 36 9.33 -10.44 -4.94
C LEU A 36 9.72 -11.58 -5.89
N LYS A 37 11.01 -11.76 -6.17
CA LYS A 37 11.53 -12.84 -7.03
C LYS A 37 11.17 -14.25 -6.55
N LYS A 38 10.90 -14.44 -5.25
CA LYS A 38 10.48 -15.74 -4.70
C LYS A 38 9.03 -16.09 -5.02
N TYR A 39 8.17 -15.09 -5.25
CA TYR A 39 6.72 -15.30 -5.34
C TYR A 39 6.14 -15.01 -6.71
N ILE A 40 6.76 -14.13 -7.51
CA ILE A 40 6.20 -13.68 -8.78
C ILE A 40 7.26 -13.61 -9.89
N PRO A 41 6.92 -13.99 -11.14
CA PRO A 41 7.74 -13.70 -12.30
C PRO A 41 7.83 -12.20 -12.59
N LYS A 42 8.94 -11.75 -13.18
CA LYS A 42 9.14 -10.35 -13.58
C LYS A 42 8.01 -9.89 -14.51
N GLY A 43 7.48 -8.69 -14.26
CA GLY A 43 6.54 -8.00 -15.13
C GLY A 43 5.11 -8.55 -15.12
N THR A 44 4.78 -9.48 -14.23
CA THR A 44 3.43 -10.10 -14.21
C THR A 44 2.49 -9.46 -13.18
N CYS A 45 3.01 -9.10 -12.00
CA CYS A 45 2.19 -8.63 -10.89
C CYS A 45 2.07 -7.09 -10.88
N PRO A 46 0.85 -6.52 -10.91
CA PRO A 46 0.63 -5.09 -10.71
C PRO A 46 0.86 -4.69 -9.24
N LEU A 47 1.23 -3.43 -9.01
CA LEU A 47 1.32 -2.88 -7.65
C LEU A 47 -0.10 -2.65 -7.11
N ALA A 48 -0.39 -3.09 -5.88
CA ALA A 48 -1.72 -3.05 -5.29
C ALA A 48 -1.75 -2.37 -3.91
N GLY A 49 -2.82 -1.64 -3.62
CA GLY A 49 -3.08 -1.00 -2.33
C GLY A 49 -4.10 0.13 -2.42
N ASN A 50 -4.24 0.93 -1.35
CA ASN A 50 -5.10 2.11 -1.36
C ASN A 50 -4.34 3.36 -1.79
N THR A 51 -4.87 4.10 -2.76
CA THR A 51 -4.24 5.33 -3.28
C THR A 51 -2.79 5.05 -3.73
N ILE A 52 -2.59 3.84 -4.26
CA ILE A 52 -1.27 3.23 -4.49
C ILE A 52 -0.47 3.94 -5.59
N CYS A 53 -1.12 4.82 -6.35
CA CYS A 53 -0.45 5.71 -7.29
C CYS A 53 0.63 6.57 -6.60
N MET A 54 0.39 7.02 -5.36
CA MET A 54 1.38 7.78 -4.62
C MET A 54 2.63 6.93 -4.31
N ASP A 55 2.44 5.72 -3.80
CA ASP A 55 3.54 4.79 -3.54
C ASP A 55 4.31 4.47 -4.83
N ARG A 56 3.61 4.30 -5.95
CA ARG A 56 4.24 4.07 -7.27
C ARG A 56 5.18 5.22 -7.65
N ILE A 57 4.78 6.46 -7.41
CA ILE A 57 5.63 7.65 -7.68
C ILE A 57 6.89 7.62 -6.81
N PHE A 58 6.78 7.25 -5.54
CA PHE A 58 7.94 7.12 -4.65
C PHE A 58 8.86 5.97 -5.09
N LEU A 59 8.31 4.80 -5.44
CA LEU A 59 9.08 3.66 -5.92
C LEU A 59 9.81 3.98 -7.23
N LEU A 60 9.18 4.69 -8.16
CA LEU A 60 9.82 5.12 -9.42
C LEU A 60 11.09 5.94 -9.17
N LYS A 61 11.08 6.80 -8.13
CA LYS A 61 12.20 7.67 -7.81
C LYS A 61 13.25 7.00 -6.92
N HIS A 62 12.82 6.18 -5.97
CA HIS A 62 13.64 5.73 -4.86
C HIS A 62 13.97 4.23 -4.89
N MET A 63 13.19 3.43 -5.62
CA MET A 63 13.38 1.98 -5.78
C MET A 63 13.09 1.55 -7.24
N PRO A 64 13.89 2.02 -8.22
CA PRO A 64 13.65 1.77 -9.64
C PRO A 64 13.73 0.29 -10.01
N LEU A 65 14.60 -0.51 -9.39
CA LEU A 65 14.73 -1.94 -9.69
C LEU A 65 13.47 -2.72 -9.32
N VAL A 66 12.83 -2.35 -8.21
CA VAL A 66 11.53 -2.91 -7.81
C VAL A 66 10.45 -2.48 -8.80
N THR A 67 10.46 -1.22 -9.22
CA THR A 67 9.47 -0.70 -10.18
C THR A 67 9.57 -1.39 -11.54
N ASP A 68 10.78 -1.63 -12.03
CA ASP A 68 11.06 -2.35 -13.28
C ASP A 68 10.73 -3.84 -13.19
N TYR A 69 10.68 -4.39 -11.97
CA TYR A 69 10.32 -5.78 -11.74
C TYR A 69 8.80 -6.01 -11.75
N LEU A 70 8.02 -5.00 -11.36
CA LEU A 70 6.55 -5.04 -11.31
C LEU A 70 5.92 -4.68 -12.67
N HIS A 71 4.68 -5.11 -12.88
CA HIS A 71 3.91 -4.69 -14.05
C HIS A 71 3.59 -3.18 -14.00
N TYR A 72 3.36 -2.55 -15.16
CA TYR A 72 3.13 -1.10 -15.25
C TYR A 72 1.77 -0.66 -14.66
N ARG A 73 0.77 -1.55 -14.69
CA ARG A 73 -0.56 -1.29 -14.11
C ARG A 73 -0.53 -1.32 -12.58
N ILE A 74 -1.55 -0.71 -12.00
CA ILE A 74 -1.83 -0.73 -10.56
C ILE A 74 -3.22 -1.28 -10.29
N ILE A 75 -3.43 -1.85 -9.10
CA ILE A 75 -4.73 -2.19 -8.54
C ILE A 75 -4.96 -1.24 -7.37
N ASP A 76 -5.74 -0.18 -7.61
CA ASP A 76 -6.05 0.83 -6.59
C ASP A 76 -7.41 0.55 -5.95
N VAL A 77 -7.38 0.11 -4.69
CA VAL A 77 -8.59 -0.17 -3.89
C VAL A 77 -9.40 1.11 -3.67
N SER A 78 -8.75 2.28 -3.58
CA SER A 78 -9.44 3.56 -3.43
C SER A 78 -10.27 3.93 -4.67
N THR A 79 -9.89 3.44 -5.86
CA THR A 79 -10.72 3.60 -7.07
C THR A 79 -12.04 2.87 -6.90
N ILE A 80 -12.00 1.62 -6.45
CA ILE A 80 -13.21 0.82 -6.21
C ILE A 80 -14.05 1.44 -5.11
N LYS A 81 -13.43 1.88 -4.00
CA LYS A 81 -14.11 2.59 -2.92
C LYS A 81 -14.92 3.78 -3.43
N GLU A 82 -14.33 4.63 -4.26
CA GLU A 82 -15.00 5.82 -4.78
C GLU A 82 -16.15 5.49 -5.74
N VAL A 83 -16.04 4.40 -6.51
CA VAL A 83 -17.13 3.88 -7.35
C VAL A 83 -18.27 3.36 -6.47
N VAL A 84 -17.97 2.51 -5.48
CA VAL A 84 -18.97 1.95 -4.56
C VAL A 84 -19.68 3.05 -3.79
N ARG A 85 -18.96 4.06 -3.30
CA ARG A 85 -19.52 5.22 -2.60
C ARG A 85 -20.60 5.95 -3.39
N ARG A 86 -20.48 5.99 -4.73
CA ARG A 86 -21.42 6.70 -5.61
C ARG A 86 -22.52 5.81 -6.13
N TRP A 87 -22.20 4.57 -6.46
CA TRP A 87 -23.15 3.67 -7.12
C TRP A 87 -23.96 2.84 -6.12
N ASN A 88 -23.37 2.48 -4.98
CA ASN A 88 -24.00 1.65 -3.95
C ASN A 88 -23.69 2.18 -2.53
N PRO A 89 -24.26 3.32 -2.11
CA PRO A 89 -23.98 3.94 -0.80
C PRO A 89 -24.24 3.00 0.39
N VAL A 90 -25.26 2.15 0.32
CA VAL A 90 -25.58 1.16 1.36
C VAL A 90 -24.43 0.17 1.55
N ILE A 91 -23.81 -0.30 0.46
CA ILE A 91 -22.63 -1.19 0.56
C ILE A 91 -21.44 -0.40 1.10
N TYR A 92 -21.26 0.85 0.69
CA TYR A 92 -20.17 1.70 1.18
C TYR A 92 -20.23 1.91 2.71
N GLU A 93 -21.42 2.14 3.26
CA GLU A 93 -21.64 2.32 4.70
C GLU A 93 -21.29 1.07 5.53
N ASN A 94 -21.32 -0.11 4.92
CA ASN A 94 -21.03 -1.39 5.56
C ASN A 94 -19.57 -1.86 5.33
N VAL A 95 -18.72 -1.03 4.70
CA VAL A 95 -17.29 -1.34 4.52
C VAL A 95 -16.62 -1.44 5.89
N PRO A 96 -15.78 -2.46 6.14
CA PRO A 96 -15.07 -2.60 7.40
C PRO A 96 -14.24 -1.36 7.75
N GLU A 97 -14.42 -0.82 8.95
CA GLU A 97 -13.63 0.31 9.43
C GLU A 97 -12.14 -0.03 9.47
N LYS A 98 -11.33 0.94 9.06
CA LYS A 98 -9.87 0.88 9.13
C LYS A 98 -9.41 1.48 10.45
N LYS A 99 -8.43 0.83 11.08
CA LYS A 99 -7.83 1.32 12.33
C LYS A 99 -6.84 2.44 12.07
N HIS A 100 -6.31 2.55 10.84
CA HIS A 100 -5.36 3.59 10.45
C HIS A 100 -4.17 3.67 11.42
N ASN A 101 -3.57 2.51 11.70
CA ASN A 101 -2.43 2.43 12.61
C ASN A 101 -1.16 3.10 12.03
N HIS A 102 -1.17 3.49 10.75
CA HIS A 102 -0.07 4.17 10.05
C HIS A 102 1.24 3.37 10.13
N ARG A 103 1.12 2.05 10.07
CA ARG A 103 2.23 1.10 9.97
C ARG A 103 2.00 0.27 8.71
N ALA A 104 3.00 0.25 7.84
CA ALA A 104 2.86 -0.30 6.48
C ALA A 104 2.17 -1.68 6.42
N LEU A 105 2.63 -2.65 7.21
CA LEU A 105 2.04 -4.00 7.19
C LEU A 105 0.59 -4.04 7.69
N SER A 106 0.23 -3.20 8.67
CA SER A 106 -1.14 -3.08 9.16
C SER A 106 -2.04 -2.52 8.06
N ASP A 107 -1.61 -1.42 7.45
CA ASP A 107 -2.40 -0.71 6.44
C ASP A 107 -2.55 -1.54 5.15
N VAL A 108 -1.53 -2.33 4.77
CA VAL A 108 -1.63 -3.29 3.66
C VAL A 108 -2.67 -4.37 3.96
N LYS A 109 -2.67 -4.94 5.17
CA LYS A 109 -3.69 -5.94 5.57
C LYS A 109 -5.09 -5.36 5.56
N GLU A 110 -5.26 -4.11 5.95
CA GLU A 110 -6.54 -3.39 5.87
C GLU A 110 -6.98 -3.16 4.42
N SER A 111 -6.05 -2.81 3.53
CA SER A 111 -6.30 -2.67 2.09
C SER A 111 -6.80 -3.99 1.47
N ILE A 112 -6.18 -5.10 1.85
CA ILE A 112 -6.59 -6.45 1.40
C ILE A 112 -7.99 -6.80 1.92
N LYS A 113 -8.28 -6.49 3.20
CA LYS A 113 -9.59 -6.74 3.80
C LYS A 113 -10.70 -5.92 3.11
N GLU A 114 -10.43 -4.65 2.82
CA GLU A 114 -11.34 -3.77 2.09
C GLU A 114 -11.61 -4.31 0.66
N LEU A 115 -10.57 -4.69 -0.08
CA LEU A 115 -10.74 -5.26 -1.42
C LEU A 115 -11.51 -6.59 -1.38
N LYS A 116 -11.28 -7.42 -0.36
CA LYS A 116 -12.04 -8.67 -0.15
C LYS A 116 -13.52 -8.37 0.07
N TYR A 117 -13.84 -7.37 0.88
CA TYR A 117 -15.22 -6.93 1.08
C TYR A 117 -15.88 -6.51 -0.24
N TYR A 118 -15.21 -5.68 -1.05
CA TYR A 118 -15.74 -5.30 -2.35
C TYR A 118 -15.93 -6.51 -3.27
N LYS A 119 -14.97 -7.43 -3.32
CA LYS A 119 -15.09 -8.67 -4.09
C LYS A 119 -16.36 -9.44 -3.75
N GLU A 120 -16.71 -9.53 -2.47
CA GLU A 120 -17.87 -10.29 -1.99
C GLU A 120 -19.23 -9.60 -2.24
N HIS A 121 -19.25 -8.27 -2.40
CA HIS A 121 -20.51 -7.49 -2.41
C HIS A 121 -20.84 -6.82 -3.75
N ILE A 122 -19.85 -6.57 -4.62
CA ILE A 122 -20.06 -5.80 -5.86
C ILE A 122 -19.51 -6.44 -7.14
N PHE A 123 -18.73 -7.52 -7.02
CA PHE A 123 -18.20 -8.26 -8.16
C PHE A 123 -18.88 -9.64 -8.25
N ILE A 124 -19.03 -10.14 -9.48
CA ILE A 124 -19.65 -11.44 -9.79
C ILE A 124 -18.60 -12.55 -9.67
#